data_AF-A0A920ACE9-F1
#
_entry.id   AF-A0A920ACE9-F1
#
_cell.length_a   1.000
_cell.length_b   1.000
_cell.length_c   1.000
_cell.angle_alpha   90.00
_cell.angle_beta   90.00
_cell.angle_gamma   90.00
#
_symmetry.space_group_name_H-M   'P 1'
#
loop_
_entity.id
_entity.type
_entity.pdbx_description
1 polymer ?
#
loop_
_entity_poly.entity_id
_entity_poly.type
_entity_poly.pdbx_seq_one_letter_code
_entity_poly.pdbx_strand_id
1 'polypeptide(L)' 'MCPGGHIVPSATEPGEVVVNGMSASTRSSRYANSGMVVAIETEDLQAYTHHGALAGDIPTEMEKMAGSRW' A
#
# COMPACT_ATOMS: atom_id res chain seq x y z
N MET A 1 6.27 -10.65 -3.87
CA MET A 1 6.28 -10.92 -5.33
C MET A 1 5.30 -12.05 -5.61
N CYS A 2 4.46 -11.91 -6.64
CA CYS A 2 3.35 -12.80 -6.98
C CYS A 2 3.47 -13.26 -8.45
N PRO A 3 4.07 -14.44 -8.72
CA PRO A 3 4.15 -15.00 -10.07
C PRO A 3 2.78 -15.41 -10.59
N GLY A 4 2.50 -15.13 -11.87
CA GLY A 4 1.22 -15.47 -12.51
C GLY A 4 0.02 -15.05 -11.66
N GLY A 5 0.07 -13.83 -11.14
CA GLY A 5 -0.83 -13.27 -10.13
C GLY A 5 -1.62 -12.07 -10.64
N HIS A 6 -2.32 -11.42 -9.72
CA HIS A 6 -3.12 -10.23 -9.93
C HIS A 6 -2.73 -9.14 -8.93
N ILE A 7 -2.81 -7.89 -9.37
CA ILE A 7 -2.84 -6.75 -8.46
C ILE A 7 -4.29 -6.67 -7.98
N VAL A 8 -4.49 -6.65 -6.66
CA VAL A 8 -5.81 -6.70 -6.04
C VAL A 8 -6.05 -5.43 -5.21
N PRO A 9 -7.28 -4.87 -5.22
CA PRO A 9 -7.65 -3.81 -4.30
C PRO A 9 -7.65 -4.37 -2.87
N SER A 10 -7.09 -3.61 -1.94
CA SER A 10 -6.92 -4.04 -0.54
C SER A 10 -7.23 -2.92 0.46
N ALA A 11 -7.97 -1.89 0.04
CA ALA A 11 -8.38 -0.79 0.92
C ALA A 11 -9.37 -1.30 1.97
N THR A 12 -9.31 -0.74 3.17
CA THR A 12 -10.17 -1.14 4.30
C THR A 12 -11.20 -0.08 4.69
N GLU A 13 -10.99 1.19 4.32
CA GLU A 13 -11.98 2.27 4.54
C GLU A 13 -12.38 2.98 3.24
N PRO A 14 -13.55 3.66 3.21
CA PRO A 14 -13.98 4.44 2.05
C PRO A 14 -13.06 5.61 1.73
N GLY A 15 -12.85 5.86 0.43
CA GLY A 15 -12.02 6.97 -0.04
C GLY A 15 -10.51 6.68 -0.05
N GLU A 16 -10.11 5.46 0.28
CA GLU A 16 -8.73 4.98 0.24
C GLU A 16 -8.46 4.14 -1.02
N VAL A 17 -7.21 4.15 -1.47
CA VAL A 17 -6.70 3.19 -2.46
C VAL A 17 -5.46 2.51 -1.91
N VAL A 18 -5.60 1.21 -1.67
CA VAL A 18 -4.50 0.29 -1.30
C VAL A 18 -4.46 -0.83 -2.32
N VAL A 19 -3.26 -1.23 -2.74
CA VAL A 19 -3.05 -2.37 -3.64
C VAL A 19 -2.14 -3.40 -3.01
N ASN A 20 -2.40 -4.68 -3.30
CA ASN A 20 -1.52 -5.78 -2.96
C ASN A 20 -1.40 -6.75 -4.14
N GLY A 21 -0.54 -7.76 -4.02
CA GLY A 21 -0.40 -8.85 -4.98
C GLY A 21 -0.96 -10.17 -4.43
N MET A 22 -1.63 -10.94 -5.29
CA MET A 22 -2.11 -12.29 -4.99
C MET A 22 -1.85 -13.22 -6.18
N SER A 23 -1.57 -14.50 -5.92
CA SER A 23 -1.63 -15.55 -6.93
C SER A 23 -2.50 -16.71 -6.46
N ALA A 24 -3.27 -17.31 -7.37
CA ALA A 24 -3.85 -18.63 -7.14
C ALA A 24 -2.74 -19.68 -7.01
N SER A 25 -3.05 -20.85 -6.44
CA SER A 25 -2.07 -21.94 -6.23
C SER A 25 -1.37 -22.37 -7.53
N THR A 26 -2.07 -22.33 -8.66
CA THR A 26 -1.53 -22.69 -9.99
C THR A 26 -0.54 -21.66 -10.55
N ARG A 27 -0.56 -20.41 -10.07
CA ARG A 27 0.31 -19.31 -10.52
C ARG A 27 0.35 -19.15 -12.05
N SER A 28 -0.80 -19.30 -12.70
CA SER A 28 -0.90 -19.43 -14.16
C SER A 28 -1.54 -18.22 -14.85
N SER A 29 -1.69 -17.08 -14.17
CA SER A 29 -2.12 -15.84 -14.85
C SER A 29 -1.05 -15.34 -15.82
N ARG A 30 -1.45 -14.49 -16.77
CA ARG A 30 -0.57 -13.91 -17.80
C ARG A 30 0.59 -13.10 -17.22
N TYR A 31 0.43 -12.49 -16.06
CA TYR A 31 1.35 -11.48 -15.55
C TYR A 31 1.93 -11.86 -14.18
N ALA A 32 3.20 -11.55 -13.96
CA ALA A 32 3.79 -11.52 -12.63
C ALA A 32 3.73 -10.08 -12.10
N ASN A 33 3.58 -9.91 -10.78
CA ASN A 33 3.62 -8.60 -10.15
C ASN A 33 4.42 -8.59 -8.85
N SER A 34 4.81 -7.40 -8.41
CA SER A 34 5.47 -7.15 -7.14
C SER A 34 5.25 -5.70 -6.72
N GLY A 35 5.08 -5.44 -5.43
CA GLY A 35 5.21 -4.10 -4.89
C GLY A 35 6.68 -3.68 -4.92
N MET A 36 6.97 -2.56 -5.58
CA MET A 36 8.24 -1.85 -5.39
C MET A 36 8.04 -0.90 -4.22
N VAL A 37 8.87 -1.04 -3.19
CA VAL A 37 8.71 -0.35 -1.91
C VAL A 37 9.99 0.34 -1.50
N VAL A 38 9.85 1.38 -0.70
CA VAL A 38 10.93 2.04 0.03
C VAL A 38 10.55 2.04 1.50
N ALA A 39 11.54 1.85 2.38
CA ALA A 39 11.32 1.97 3.81
C ALA A 39 11.10 3.44 4.16
N ILE A 40 10.22 3.69 5.13
CA ILE A 40 10.08 4.99 5.80
C ILE A 40 10.74 4.81 7.15
N GLU A 41 11.74 5.63 7.45
CA GLU A 41 12.46 5.61 8.72
C GLU A 41 11.91 6.69 9.66
N THR A 42 12.33 6.67 10.92
CA THR A 42 11.81 7.61 11.93
C THR A 42 12.12 9.06 11.57
N GLU A 43 13.23 9.31 10.88
CA GLU A 43 13.66 10.63 10.41
C GLU A 43 12.70 11.22 9.36
N ASP A 44 12.02 10.37 8.59
CA ASP A 44 11.02 10.80 7.59
C ASP A 44 9.70 11.24 8.27
N LEU A 45 9.49 10.85 9.53
CA LEU A 45 8.27 11.13 10.30
C LEU A 45 8.28 12.51 10.99
N GLN A 46 9.31 13.35 10.78
CA GLN A 46 9.45 14.63 11.51
C GLN A 46 8.20 15.53 11.39
N ALA A 47 7.58 15.59 10.21
CA ALA A 47 6.35 16.35 9.97
C ALA A 47 5.13 15.82 10.75
N TYR A 48 5.16 14.54 11.15
CA TYR A 48 4.08 13.82 11.80
C TYR A 48 4.26 13.67 13.32
N THR A 49 5.34 14.23 13.88
CA THR A 49 5.65 14.17 15.32
C THR A 49 4.52 14.66 16.22
N HIS A 50 3.67 15.56 15.72
CA HIS A 50 2.49 16.07 16.42
C HIS A 50 1.42 15.00 16.70
N HIS A 51 1.43 13.86 15.98
CA HIS A 51 0.58 12.70 16.26
C HIS A 51 1.11 11.80 17.39
N GLY A 52 2.27 12.13 17.99
CA GLY A 52 2.85 11.40 19.10
C GLY A 52 3.14 9.93 18.74
N ALA A 53 2.61 9.00 19.53
CA ALA A 53 2.79 7.57 19.31
C ALA A 53 2.21 7.06 17.98
N LEU A 54 1.32 7.84 17.34
CA LEU A 54 0.69 7.52 16.05
C LEU A 54 1.38 8.21 14.87
N ALA A 55 2.56 8.82 15.04
CA ALA A 55 3.29 9.47 13.95
C ALA A 55 3.63 8.54 12.77
N GLY A 56 3.56 7.21 12.97
CA GLY A 56 3.72 6.21 11.91
C GLY A 56 2.48 5.99 11.04
N ASP A 57 1.35 6.64 11.31
CA ASP A 57 0.09 6.50 10.57
C ASP A 57 0.06 7.29 9.23
N ILE A 58 1.25 7.50 8.65
CA ILE A 58 1.41 8.04 7.29
C ILE A 58 0.64 7.22 6.23
N PRO A 59 0.56 5.87 6.30
CA PRO A 59 -0.17 5.08 5.30
C PRO A 59 -1.59 5.59 5.07
N THR A 60 -2.34 5.91 6.14
CA THR A 60 -3.73 6.41 6.03
C THR A 60 -3.82 7.69 5.17
N GLU A 61 -2.87 8.62 5.30
CA GLU A 61 -2.85 9.82 4.45
C GLU A 61 -2.49 9.49 3.00
N MET A 62 -1.51 8.62 2.77
CA MET A 62 -1.10 8.20 1.44
C MET A 62 -2.23 7.45 0.71
N GLU A 63 -2.98 6.64 1.43
CA GLU A 63 -4.11 5.85 0.95
C GLU A 63 -5.26 6.76 0.50
N LYS A 64 -5.60 7.79 1.31
CA LYS A 64 -6.60 8.81 0.95
C LYS A 64 -6.12 9.70 -0.19
N MET A 65 -4.84 10.07 -0.20
CA MET A 65 -4.26 10.81 -1.31
C MET A 65 -4.37 10.03 -2.62
N ALA A 66 -4.07 8.73 -2.61
CA ALA A 66 -4.22 7.86 -3.77
C ALA A 66 -5.68 7.73 -4.20
N GLY A 67 -6.62 7.63 -3.25
CA GLY A 67 -8.06 7.54 -3.52
C GLY A 67 -8.67 8.82 -4.08
N SER A 68 -8.22 10.00 -3.64
CA SER A 68 -8.71 11.30 -4.12
C SER A 68 -8.45 11.60 -5.60
N ARG A 69 -7.67 10.76 -6.28
CA ARG A 69 -7.31 10.91 -7.70
C ARG A 69 -8.22 10.13 -8.65
N TRP A 70 -9.21 9.43 -8.13
CA TRP A 70 -10.16 8.58 -8.86
C TRP A 70 -11.61 8.93 -8.49
#